data_AF-A0AAU7LDW0-F1
#
_entry.id   AF-A0AAU7LDW0-F1
#
_cell.length_a   1.000
_cell.length_b   1.000
_cell.length_c   1.000
_cell.angle_alpha   90.00
_cell.angle_beta   90.00
_cell.angle_gamma   90.00
#
_symmetry.space_group_name_H-M   'P 1'
#
loop_
_entity.id
_entity.type
_entity.pdbx_description
1 polymer ?
#
loop_
_entity_poly.entity_id
_entity_poly.type
_entity_poly.pdbx_seq_one_letter_code
_entity_poly.pdbx_strand_id
1 'polypeptide(L)'
;MAITSLPTPPSRSDPENFPERADAFMAALPRFAIEANALQEHVNEAAATVDQDAAAAALSRDAAAESKGQANQSAVNADLSRQAAAQKAGEAGASAQLAQQWATKMGAPVEGDGFSAKHYAQLAAIGAGLPVYMPANVPPQNVGPIYIVGQGNAEWDGATGRYRVHSDVPVGAVAWWPLRSSIPAGQIPADGQTVSRATFPDLAAMVTTGKVPVVTEADWLADPLKRGSYTVGDGSSTIRLPDFNGQSSGAIGAVFQRGDGALSSGVNGLLQRDALQNITGRVLYSVMPGAMAAGEGALQISHGGVGVYGSGASGSSYSFSFDASRVARTAGETRPLSVSGVWTIQAFGTVTNPGAADAAQLATDYAALNAALQTQLAFTIIYPNGGTEAAPASVAVNTRYVLANPFPGSFVICEAQLKFSDGWSSTGWFTQPSESYGTRASQLDRGNIIVRTGVRGITASPDGAGQATAGTLLSPVQSRVLVWKCKG
;
A
#
# COMPACT_ATOMS: atom_id res chain seq x y z
N MET A 1 -15.95 -2.19 110.36
CA MET A 1 -17.08 -2.43 111.28
C MET A 1 -16.63 -2.09 112.69
N ALA A 2 -17.45 -1.41 113.50
CA ALA A 2 -17.12 -1.10 114.90
C ALA A 2 -17.76 -2.15 115.82
N ILE A 3 -16.98 -2.72 116.74
CA ILE A 3 -17.52 -3.60 117.79
C ILE A 3 -18.11 -2.73 118.89
N THR A 4 -19.32 -3.03 119.33
CA THR A 4 -19.98 -2.32 120.42
C THR A 4 -19.26 -2.61 121.74
N SER A 5 -18.92 -1.57 122.52
CA SER A 5 -18.28 -1.73 123.82
C SER A 5 -19.14 -2.52 124.80
N LEU A 6 -18.54 -3.47 125.52
CA LEU A 6 -19.22 -4.23 126.56
C LEU A 6 -19.61 -3.31 127.75
N PRO A 7 -20.77 -3.55 128.40
CA PRO A 7 -21.13 -2.88 129.65
C PRO A 7 -20.09 -3.11 130.75
N THR A 8 -20.11 -2.29 131.79
CA THR A 8 -19.21 -2.44 132.94
C THR A 8 -19.37 -3.83 133.57
N PRO A 9 -18.29 -4.62 133.73
CA PRO A 9 -18.39 -5.97 134.26
C PRO A 9 -18.86 -5.98 135.73
N PRO A 10 -19.57 -7.03 136.18
CA PRO A 10 -19.95 -7.17 137.58
C PRO A 10 -18.70 -7.33 138.47
N SER A 11 -18.69 -6.67 139.64
CA SER A 11 -17.54 -6.66 140.55
C SER A 11 -17.96 -6.94 141.98
N ARG A 12 -17.25 -7.85 142.66
CA ARG A 12 -17.50 -8.17 144.08
C ARG A 12 -17.26 -7.00 145.04
N SER A 13 -16.62 -5.94 144.55
CA SER A 13 -16.43 -4.67 145.28
C SER A 13 -17.64 -3.73 145.22
N ASP A 14 -18.67 -4.04 144.43
CA ASP A 14 -19.94 -3.30 144.31
C ASP A 14 -21.13 -4.27 144.35
N PRO A 15 -21.46 -4.81 145.54
CA PRO A 15 -22.45 -5.88 145.68
C PRO A 15 -23.89 -5.41 145.42
N GLU A 16 -24.20 -4.14 145.65
CA GLU A 16 -25.55 -3.58 145.41
C GLU A 16 -25.95 -3.63 143.93
N ASN A 17 -25.00 -3.34 143.02
CA ASN A 17 -25.25 -3.28 141.58
C ASN A 17 -24.80 -4.56 140.82
N PHE A 18 -24.33 -5.59 141.53
CA PHE A 18 -23.75 -6.79 140.91
C PHE A 18 -24.73 -7.54 139.99
N PRO A 19 -25.99 -7.84 140.39
CA PRO A 19 -26.91 -8.62 139.56
C PRO A 19 -27.27 -7.89 138.26
N GLU A 20 -27.58 -6.60 138.34
CA GLU A 20 -27.95 -5.78 137.18
C GLU A 20 -26.79 -5.66 136.18
N ARG A 21 -25.55 -5.50 136.67
CA ARG A 21 -24.36 -5.49 135.82
C ARG A 21 -24.04 -6.87 135.25
N ALA A 22 -24.28 -7.94 136.00
CA ALA A 22 -24.08 -9.30 135.53
C ALA A 22 -25.05 -9.63 134.39
N ASP A 23 -26.33 -9.30 134.54
CA ASP A 23 -27.35 -9.52 133.51
C ASP A 23 -27.07 -8.67 132.26
N ALA A 24 -26.73 -7.38 132.44
CA ALA A 24 -26.38 -6.49 131.33
C ALA A 24 -25.13 -6.97 130.56
N PHE A 25 -24.10 -7.41 131.28
CA PHE A 25 -22.88 -7.94 130.68
C PHE A 25 -23.16 -9.25 129.92
N MET A 26 -23.86 -10.20 130.53
CA MET A 26 -24.21 -11.49 129.92
C MET A 26 -25.14 -11.31 128.71
N ALA A 27 -26.09 -10.38 128.76
CA ALA A 27 -26.98 -10.06 127.64
C ALA A 27 -26.23 -9.41 126.45
N ALA A 28 -25.08 -8.76 126.68
CA ALA A 28 -24.28 -8.14 125.63
C ALA A 28 -23.36 -9.13 124.88
N LEU A 29 -23.02 -10.27 125.49
CA LEU A 29 -22.07 -11.25 124.91
C LEU A 29 -22.53 -11.85 123.56
N PRO A 30 -23.80 -12.23 123.34
CA PRO A 30 -24.23 -12.75 122.04
C PRO A 30 -24.05 -11.74 120.90
N ARG A 31 -24.35 -10.46 121.16
CA ARG A 31 -24.12 -9.38 120.18
C ARG A 31 -22.63 -9.21 119.90
N PHE A 32 -21.80 -9.18 120.94
CA PHE A 32 -20.35 -9.11 120.77
C PHE A 32 -19.81 -10.27 119.91
N ALA A 33 -20.28 -11.50 120.15
CA ALA A 33 -19.87 -12.66 119.36
C ALA A 33 -20.29 -12.53 117.88
N ILE A 34 -21.50 -12.05 117.59
CA ILE A 34 -21.96 -11.79 116.22
C ILE A 34 -21.07 -10.74 115.55
N GLU A 35 -20.83 -9.61 116.21
CA GLU A 35 -20.00 -8.52 115.68
C GLU A 35 -18.53 -8.96 115.48
N ALA A 36 -17.98 -9.76 116.38
CA ALA A 36 -16.63 -10.32 116.26
C ALA A 36 -16.53 -11.33 115.10
N ASN A 37 -17.52 -12.20 114.92
CA ASN A 37 -17.58 -13.13 113.79
C ASN A 37 -17.72 -12.39 112.44
N ALA A 38 -18.55 -11.35 112.39
CA ALA A 38 -18.69 -10.51 111.20
C ALA A 38 -17.39 -9.74 110.89
N LEU A 39 -16.66 -9.28 111.92
CA LEU A 39 -15.34 -8.68 111.73
C LEU A 39 -14.33 -9.69 111.18
N GLN A 40 -14.29 -10.91 111.71
CA GLN A 40 -13.45 -11.99 111.18
C GLN A 40 -13.75 -12.26 109.70
N GLU A 41 -15.03 -12.33 109.33
CA GLU A 41 -15.47 -12.52 107.94
C GLU A 41 -14.98 -11.37 107.04
N HIS A 42 -15.21 -10.11 107.43
CA HIS A 42 -14.71 -8.96 106.69
C HIS A 42 -13.18 -8.89 106.57
N VAL A 43 -12.45 -9.27 107.63
CA VAL A 43 -10.97 -9.34 107.57
C VAL A 43 -10.52 -10.44 106.60
N ASN A 44 -11.19 -11.59 106.61
CA ASN A 44 -10.90 -12.67 105.66
C ASN A 44 -11.21 -12.24 104.21
N GLU A 45 -12.33 -11.56 103.97
CA GLU A 45 -12.69 -10.98 102.67
C GLU A 45 -11.66 -9.95 102.18
N ALA A 46 -11.24 -9.05 103.07
CA ALA A 46 -10.24 -8.04 102.76
C ALA A 46 -8.88 -8.68 102.44
N ALA A 47 -8.48 -9.70 103.20
CA ALA A 47 -7.26 -10.47 102.91
C ALA A 47 -7.33 -11.15 101.52
N ALA A 48 -8.46 -11.79 101.21
CA ALA A 48 -8.67 -12.41 99.89
C ALA A 48 -8.63 -11.38 98.76
N THR A 49 -9.18 -10.18 98.98
CA THR A 49 -9.13 -9.07 97.99
C THR A 49 -7.70 -8.59 97.77
N VAL A 50 -6.91 -8.44 98.83
CA VAL A 50 -5.50 -8.05 98.74
C VAL A 50 -4.69 -9.11 97.98
N ASP A 51 -4.95 -10.40 98.22
CA ASP A 51 -4.30 -11.49 97.47
C ASP A 51 -4.66 -11.46 95.98
N GLN A 52 -5.93 -11.18 95.64
CA GLN A 52 -6.38 -11.01 94.25
C GLN A 52 -5.71 -9.81 93.58
N ASP A 53 -5.65 -8.66 94.26
CA ASP A 53 -4.99 -7.45 93.76
C ASP A 53 -3.49 -7.69 93.54
N ALA A 54 -2.83 -8.40 94.46
CA ALA A 54 -1.43 -8.78 94.31
C ALA A 54 -1.20 -9.69 93.10
N ALA A 55 -2.10 -10.66 92.86
CA ALA A 55 -2.05 -11.53 91.69
C ALA A 55 -2.29 -10.73 90.38
N ALA A 56 -3.27 -9.81 90.36
CA ALA A 56 -3.55 -8.95 89.22
C ALA A 56 -2.36 -8.01 88.90
N ALA A 57 -1.70 -7.48 89.92
CA ALA A 57 -0.49 -6.67 89.77
C ALA A 57 0.68 -7.49 89.19
N ALA A 58 0.85 -8.74 89.62
CA ALA A 58 1.87 -9.65 89.07
C ALA A 58 1.62 -9.96 87.57
N LEU A 59 0.37 -10.26 87.19
CA LEU A 59 -0.02 -10.47 85.80
C LEU A 59 0.22 -9.22 84.94
N SER A 60 -0.11 -8.03 85.47
CA SER A 60 0.12 -6.76 84.78
C SER A 60 1.60 -6.49 84.54
N ARG A 61 2.47 -6.81 85.51
CA ARG A 61 3.93 -6.73 85.36
C ARG A 61 4.43 -7.65 84.26
N ASP A 62 3.96 -8.90 84.22
CA ASP A 62 4.41 -9.89 83.25
C ASP A 62 3.95 -9.52 81.83
N ALA A 63 2.71 -9.03 81.67
CA ALA A 63 2.21 -8.49 80.40
C ALA A 63 3.01 -7.27 79.90
N ALA A 64 3.44 -6.39 80.81
CA ALA A 64 4.31 -5.27 80.47
C ALA A 64 5.71 -5.73 80.02
N ALA A 65 6.25 -6.78 80.67
CA ALA A 65 7.53 -7.38 80.26
C ALA A 65 7.43 -8.05 78.87
N GLU A 66 6.33 -8.74 78.59
CA GLU A 66 6.07 -9.32 77.27
C GLU A 66 5.93 -8.23 76.19
N SER A 67 5.18 -7.17 76.46
CA SER A 67 5.02 -6.03 75.56
C SER A 67 6.36 -5.37 75.21
N LYS A 68 7.26 -5.25 76.19
CA LYS A 68 8.64 -4.79 75.97
C LYS A 68 9.42 -5.74 75.07
N GLY A 69 9.26 -7.05 75.26
CA GLY A 69 9.86 -8.07 74.39
C GLY A 69 9.39 -7.97 72.94
N GLN A 70 8.08 -7.81 72.72
CA GLN A 70 7.49 -7.63 71.40
C GLN A 70 7.95 -6.34 70.71
N ALA A 71 8.10 -5.25 71.47
CA ALA A 71 8.64 -3.99 70.96
C ALA A 71 10.11 -4.12 70.51
N ASN A 72 10.94 -4.81 71.31
CA ASN A 72 12.33 -5.11 70.94
C ASN A 72 12.41 -5.97 69.67
N GLN A 73 11.57 -6.99 69.55
CA GLN A 73 11.54 -7.84 68.35
C GLN A 73 11.10 -7.03 67.11
N SER A 74 10.13 -6.12 67.27
CA SER A 74 9.70 -5.23 66.20
C SER A 74 10.83 -4.30 65.73
N ALA A 75 11.63 -3.77 66.67
CA ALA A 75 12.81 -2.96 66.34
C ALA A 75 13.87 -3.77 65.57
N VAL A 76 14.12 -5.02 65.96
CA VAL A 76 15.03 -5.93 65.24
C VAL A 76 14.52 -6.22 63.83
N ASN A 77 13.23 -6.52 63.67
CA ASN A 77 12.62 -6.78 62.37
C ASN A 77 12.70 -5.56 61.44
N ALA A 78 12.56 -4.35 61.98
CA ALA A 78 12.73 -3.11 61.23
C ALA A 78 14.17 -2.92 60.73
N ASP A 79 15.18 -3.21 61.56
CA ASP A 79 16.58 -3.10 61.16
C ASP A 79 16.96 -4.15 60.10
N LEU A 80 16.50 -5.40 60.26
CA LEU A 80 16.69 -6.44 59.24
C LEU A 80 16.07 -6.06 57.90
N SER A 81 14.87 -5.47 57.91
CA SER A 81 14.20 -4.98 56.70
C SER A 81 15.00 -3.86 56.03
N ARG A 82 15.56 -2.93 56.81
CA ARG A 82 16.43 -1.85 56.32
C ARG A 82 17.70 -2.41 55.67
N GLN A 83 18.35 -3.39 56.29
CA GLN A 83 19.55 -4.03 55.73
C GLN A 83 19.25 -4.76 54.41
N ALA A 84 18.14 -5.51 54.35
CA ALA A 84 17.71 -6.19 53.13
C ALA A 84 17.43 -5.19 51.98
N ALA A 85 16.78 -4.06 52.28
CA ALA A 85 16.55 -3.00 51.31
C ALA A 85 17.85 -2.38 50.79
N ALA A 86 18.84 -2.14 51.66
CA ALA A 86 20.14 -1.63 51.28
C ALA A 86 20.91 -2.61 50.37
N GLN A 87 20.87 -3.91 50.68
CA GLN A 87 21.46 -4.95 49.84
C GLN A 87 20.81 -4.98 48.44
N LYS A 88 19.48 -4.95 48.38
CA LYS A 88 18.75 -4.95 47.10
C LYS A 88 19.04 -3.71 46.25
N ALA A 89 19.22 -2.56 46.87
CA ALA A 89 19.66 -1.36 46.17
C ALA A 89 21.06 -1.52 45.56
N GLY A 90 22.00 -2.16 46.27
CA GLY A 90 23.33 -2.48 45.75
C GLY A 90 23.30 -3.45 44.57
N GLU A 91 22.51 -4.52 44.67
CA GLU A 91 22.32 -5.50 43.60
C GLU A 91 21.73 -4.85 42.33
N ALA A 92 20.74 -3.96 42.49
CA ALA A 92 20.15 -3.21 41.38
C ALA A 92 21.19 -2.29 40.70
N GLY A 93 22.04 -1.62 41.48
CA GLY A 93 23.13 -0.79 40.96
C GLY A 93 24.15 -1.58 40.14
N ALA A 94 24.56 -2.75 40.63
CA ALA A 94 25.46 -3.64 39.91
C ALA A 94 24.83 -4.17 38.61
N SER A 95 23.55 -4.54 38.64
CA SER A 95 22.80 -4.97 37.45
C SER A 95 22.72 -3.87 36.39
N ALA A 96 22.48 -2.62 36.79
CA ALA A 96 22.45 -1.48 35.87
C ALA A 96 23.82 -1.23 35.20
N GLN A 97 24.91 -1.34 35.95
CA GLN A 97 26.27 -1.23 35.39
C GLN A 97 26.57 -2.37 34.41
N LEU A 98 26.18 -3.60 34.73
CA LEU A 98 26.34 -4.75 33.85
C LEU A 98 25.56 -4.56 32.54
N ALA A 99 24.31 -4.09 32.61
CA ALA A 99 23.50 -3.78 31.44
C ALA A 99 24.15 -2.69 30.56
N GLN A 100 24.72 -1.64 31.17
CA GLN A 100 25.46 -0.60 30.44
C GLN A 100 26.68 -1.19 29.71
N GLN A 101 27.40 -2.11 30.35
CA GLN A 101 28.54 -2.79 29.73
C GLN A 101 28.10 -3.66 28.54
N TRP A 102 27.02 -4.44 28.67
CA TRP A 102 26.44 -5.22 27.57
C TRP A 102 26.01 -4.38 26.38
N ALA A 103 25.59 -3.14 26.61
CA ALA A 103 25.22 -2.21 25.54
C ALA A 103 26.44 -1.55 24.86
N THR A 104 27.50 -1.21 25.60
CA THR A 104 28.49 -0.22 25.14
C THR A 104 29.96 -0.61 25.18
N LYS A 105 30.35 -1.62 25.97
CA LYS A 105 31.76 -1.99 26.19
C LYS A 105 32.45 -2.41 24.90
N MET A 106 33.68 -1.96 24.68
CA MET A 106 34.47 -2.28 23.48
C MET A 106 35.84 -2.83 23.88
N GLY A 107 36.46 -3.61 22.99
CA GLY A 107 37.84 -4.08 23.14
C GLY A 107 38.07 -5.24 24.12
N ALA A 108 37.03 -5.68 24.84
CA ALA A 108 37.07 -6.85 25.73
C ALA A 108 35.66 -7.44 25.92
N PRO A 109 35.55 -8.74 26.27
CA PRO A 109 34.28 -9.36 26.64
C PRO A 109 33.61 -8.69 27.84
N VAL A 110 32.28 -8.75 27.88
CA VAL A 110 31.46 -8.28 29.01
C VAL A 110 31.43 -9.35 30.09
N GLU A 111 31.17 -10.60 29.72
CA GLU A 111 31.16 -11.77 30.60
C GLU A 111 31.58 -13.01 29.82
N GLY A 112 32.51 -13.81 30.39
CA GLY A 112 33.10 -14.96 29.70
C GLY A 112 33.68 -14.57 28.34
N ASP A 113 33.20 -15.22 27.29
CA ASP A 113 33.56 -14.95 25.88
C ASP A 113 32.53 -14.06 25.15
N GLY A 114 31.50 -13.57 25.86
CA GLY A 114 30.42 -12.76 25.29
C GLY A 114 30.81 -11.29 25.14
N PHE A 115 30.76 -10.77 23.91
CA PHE A 115 31.00 -9.36 23.61
C PHE A 115 29.71 -8.53 23.59
N SER A 116 29.84 -7.21 23.75
CA SER A 116 28.71 -6.28 23.76
C SER A 116 28.00 -6.19 22.40
N ALA A 117 26.76 -5.69 22.42
CA ALA A 117 26.01 -5.41 21.19
C ALA A 117 26.74 -4.42 20.26
N LYS A 118 27.39 -3.39 20.82
CA LYS A 118 28.17 -2.41 20.04
C LYS A 118 29.38 -3.05 19.35
N HIS A 119 30.02 -4.05 19.97
CA HIS A 119 31.16 -4.76 19.38
C HIS A 119 30.75 -5.52 18.11
N TYR A 120 29.69 -6.32 18.18
CA TYR A 120 29.19 -7.04 17.01
C TYR A 120 28.68 -6.10 15.92
N ALA A 121 28.05 -4.98 16.28
CA ALA A 121 27.68 -3.95 15.32
C ALA A 121 28.88 -3.37 14.56
N GLN A 122 30.02 -3.15 15.23
CA GLN A 122 31.26 -2.70 14.58
C GLN A 122 31.89 -3.78 13.70
N LEU A 123 31.91 -5.05 14.14
CA LEU A 123 32.38 -6.15 13.32
C LEU A 123 31.52 -6.32 12.05
N ALA A 124 30.20 -6.15 12.17
CA ALA A 124 29.29 -6.14 11.02
C ALA A 124 29.59 -4.96 10.08
N ALA A 125 29.91 -3.77 10.62
CA ALA A 125 30.32 -2.62 9.81
C ALA A 125 31.65 -2.87 9.06
N ILE A 126 32.61 -3.53 9.71
CA ILE A 126 33.88 -3.94 9.07
C ILE A 126 33.62 -5.00 7.99
N GLY A 127 32.74 -5.97 8.26
CA GLY A 127 32.38 -7.04 7.32
C GLY A 127 31.57 -6.58 6.10
N ALA A 128 30.86 -5.44 6.20
CA ALA A 128 30.06 -4.87 5.11
C ALA A 128 30.84 -3.90 4.20
N GLY A 129 32.11 -3.59 4.51
CA GLY A 129 32.97 -2.70 3.72
C GLY A 129 32.64 -1.20 3.83
N LEU A 130 31.42 -0.83 4.22
CA LEU A 130 30.96 0.55 4.40
C LEU A 130 30.38 0.79 5.80
N PRO A 131 30.66 1.94 6.45
CA PRO A 131 29.98 2.36 7.69
C PRO A 131 28.46 2.41 7.53
N VAL A 132 27.72 1.72 8.39
CA VAL A 132 26.25 1.62 8.33
C VAL A 132 25.59 2.71 9.18
N TYR A 133 24.62 3.44 8.60
CA TYR A 133 23.82 4.45 9.27
C TYR A 133 22.32 4.20 9.09
N MET A 134 21.54 4.45 10.14
CA MET A 134 20.10 4.57 9.99
C MET A 134 19.76 5.85 9.19
N PRO A 135 18.67 5.89 8.42
CA PRO A 135 18.28 7.09 7.65
C PRO A 135 18.23 8.36 8.50
N ALA A 136 17.78 8.28 9.76
CA ALA A 136 17.69 9.42 10.66
C ALA A 136 19.06 9.92 11.21
N ASN A 137 20.14 9.16 10.99
CA ASN A 137 21.45 9.41 11.59
C ASN A 137 22.57 9.53 10.55
N VAL A 138 22.24 9.86 9.31
CA VAL A 138 23.23 10.10 8.25
C VAL A 138 24.14 11.29 8.65
N PRO A 139 25.48 11.13 8.60
CA PRO A 139 26.41 12.20 8.98
C PRO A 139 26.23 13.47 8.15
N PRO A 140 26.29 14.67 8.76
CA PRO A 140 26.18 15.94 8.05
C PRO A 140 27.50 16.39 7.40
N GLN A 141 28.53 15.56 7.44
CA GLN A 141 29.87 15.84 6.91
C GLN A 141 30.41 14.62 6.14
N ASN A 142 31.35 14.86 5.24
CA ASN A 142 31.99 13.79 4.47
C ASN A 142 32.81 12.87 5.40
N VAL A 143 32.34 11.65 5.60
CA VAL A 143 33.05 10.57 6.31
C VAL A 143 33.46 9.43 5.36
N GLY A 144 33.47 9.69 4.05
CA GLY A 144 33.67 8.67 3.00
C GLY A 144 32.35 7.96 2.64
N PRO A 145 32.40 6.94 1.77
CA PRO A 145 31.22 6.16 1.40
C PRO A 145 30.59 5.46 2.61
N ILE A 146 29.26 5.37 2.66
CA ILE A 146 28.49 4.79 3.75
C ILE A 146 27.40 3.85 3.21
N TYR A 147 26.79 3.04 4.08
CA TYR A 147 25.58 2.29 3.78
C TYR A 147 24.41 2.83 4.61
N ILE A 148 23.30 3.20 3.97
CA ILE A 148 22.09 3.66 4.67
C ILE A 148 21.07 2.52 4.70
N VAL A 149 20.66 2.12 5.90
CA VAL A 149 19.73 0.99 6.11
C VAL A 149 18.44 1.22 5.33
N GLY A 150 18.08 0.26 4.48
CA GLY A 150 16.87 0.31 3.65
C GLY A 150 16.97 1.18 2.40
N GLN A 151 18.11 1.84 2.16
CA GLN A 151 18.34 2.71 1.00
C GLN A 151 19.51 2.24 0.14
N GLY A 152 20.57 1.70 0.74
CA GLY A 152 21.73 1.16 0.02
C GLY A 152 23.00 1.98 0.21
N ASN A 153 23.97 1.76 -0.66
CA ASN A 153 25.26 2.45 -0.64
C ASN A 153 25.07 3.94 -0.94
N ALA A 154 25.74 4.81 -0.19
CA ALA A 154 25.69 6.26 -0.40
C ALA A 154 27.08 6.89 -0.37
N GLU A 155 27.30 7.84 -1.26
CA GLU A 155 28.56 8.58 -1.38
C GLU A 155 28.35 10.07 -1.10
N TRP A 156 29.39 10.74 -0.61
CA TRP A 156 29.31 12.17 -0.33
C TRP A 156 29.32 12.98 -1.64
N ASP A 157 28.27 13.77 -1.86
CA ASP A 157 28.25 14.75 -2.94
C ASP A 157 28.70 16.12 -2.45
N GLY A 158 29.89 16.53 -2.90
CA GLY A 158 30.50 17.81 -2.58
C GLY A 158 29.72 19.03 -3.11
N ALA A 159 28.89 18.88 -4.14
CA ALA A 159 28.10 19.99 -4.69
C ALA A 159 26.89 20.34 -3.83
N THR A 160 26.22 19.35 -3.24
CA THR A 160 25.06 19.56 -2.37
C THR A 160 25.39 19.53 -0.89
N GLY A 161 26.60 19.09 -0.51
CA GLY A 161 27.02 18.92 0.88
C GLY A 161 26.21 17.82 1.60
N ARG A 162 25.79 16.77 0.87
CA ARG A 162 24.92 15.70 1.37
C ARG A 162 25.30 14.34 0.77
N TYR A 163 24.91 13.26 1.44
CA TYR A 163 25.05 11.91 0.93
C TYR A 163 24.02 11.59 -0.16
N ARG A 164 24.48 10.99 -1.26
CA ARG A 164 23.66 10.47 -2.37
C ARG A 164 23.69 8.96 -2.34
N VAL A 165 22.54 8.33 -2.16
CA VAL A 165 22.35 6.88 -2.29
C VAL A 165 22.45 6.52 -3.76
N HIS A 166 23.32 5.59 -4.13
CA HIS A 166 23.41 5.07 -5.48
C HIS A 166 22.46 3.89 -5.64
N SER A 167 21.69 3.89 -6.73
CA SER A 167 21.02 2.68 -7.18
C SER A 167 22.07 1.73 -7.76
N ASP A 168 22.10 0.49 -7.28
CA ASP A 168 22.91 -0.57 -7.89
C ASP A 168 22.40 -0.92 -9.31
N VAL A 169 21.18 -0.49 -9.66
CA VAL A 169 20.58 -0.63 -10.98
C VAL A 169 20.82 0.66 -11.79
N PRO A 170 21.44 0.59 -12.99
CA PRO A 170 21.67 1.76 -13.83
C PRO A 170 20.39 2.46 -14.29
N VAL A 171 20.44 3.78 -14.45
CA VAL A 171 19.35 4.57 -15.03
C VAL A 171 19.06 4.13 -16.46
N GLY A 172 17.79 4.00 -16.80
CA GLY A 172 17.33 3.51 -18.10
C GLY A 172 17.28 1.99 -18.19
N ALA A 173 17.76 1.25 -17.17
CA ALA A 173 17.61 -0.20 -17.12
C ALA A 173 16.13 -0.58 -17.09
N VAL A 174 15.79 -1.65 -17.82
CA VAL A 174 14.43 -2.13 -17.96
C VAL A 174 14.25 -3.39 -17.13
N ALA A 175 13.18 -3.45 -16.33
CA ALA A 175 12.86 -4.58 -15.47
C ALA A 175 11.40 -5.00 -15.61
N TRP A 176 11.11 -6.29 -15.41
CA TRP A 176 9.74 -6.80 -15.34
C TRP A 176 9.31 -6.89 -13.87
N TRP A 177 8.11 -6.38 -13.58
CA TRP A 177 7.55 -6.39 -12.23
C TRP A 177 6.14 -7.03 -12.21
N PRO A 178 5.86 -7.95 -11.26
CA PRO A 178 4.63 -8.74 -11.29
C PRO A 178 3.35 -7.94 -11.00
N LEU A 179 3.41 -6.90 -10.16
CA LEU A 179 2.23 -6.17 -9.70
C LEU A 179 2.36 -4.66 -9.90
N ARG A 180 1.57 -4.10 -10.82
CA ARG A 180 1.60 -2.67 -11.19
C ARG A 180 1.46 -1.71 -10.00
N SER A 181 0.61 -2.03 -9.03
CA SER A 181 0.34 -1.16 -7.89
C SER A 181 1.45 -1.13 -6.85
N SER A 182 2.48 -1.97 -7.00
CA SER A 182 3.61 -2.07 -6.08
C SER A 182 4.94 -1.89 -6.79
N ILE A 183 4.97 -1.12 -7.88
CA ILE A 183 6.23 -0.79 -8.57
C ILE A 183 7.20 -0.18 -7.55
N PRO A 184 8.43 -0.70 -7.43
CA PRO A 184 9.38 -0.21 -6.45
C PRO A 184 9.74 1.25 -6.65
N ALA A 185 10.05 1.93 -5.54
CA ALA A 185 10.60 3.28 -5.55
C ALA A 185 11.78 3.37 -6.53
N GLY A 186 11.80 4.43 -7.34
CA GLY A 186 12.89 4.66 -8.29
C GLY A 186 12.63 4.10 -9.70
N GLN A 187 11.62 3.24 -9.85
CA GLN A 187 11.18 2.71 -11.13
C GLN A 187 9.86 3.34 -11.56
N ILE A 188 9.62 3.44 -12.86
CA ILE A 188 8.38 3.95 -13.44
C ILE A 188 7.88 3.03 -14.55
N PRO A 189 6.57 2.88 -14.79
CA PRO A 189 6.06 2.02 -15.84
C PRO A 189 6.45 2.53 -17.23
N ALA A 190 6.71 1.63 -18.18
CA ALA A 190 7.01 1.95 -19.57
C ALA A 190 5.74 1.91 -20.45
N ASP A 191 4.84 2.87 -20.25
CA ASP A 191 3.50 2.92 -20.85
C ASP A 191 3.40 3.92 -22.01
N GLY A 192 4.52 4.47 -22.49
CA GLY A 192 4.51 5.51 -23.54
C GLY A 192 4.16 6.92 -23.04
N GLN A 193 4.07 7.12 -21.73
CA GLN A 193 3.68 8.39 -21.11
C GLN A 193 4.80 9.43 -21.15
N THR A 194 4.42 10.70 -21.06
CA THR A 194 5.38 11.80 -20.83
C THR A 194 5.67 11.98 -19.34
N VAL A 195 6.92 12.26 -18.98
CA VAL A 195 7.33 12.58 -17.60
C VAL A 195 8.17 13.85 -17.55
N SER A 196 8.19 14.50 -16.38
CA SER A 196 8.91 15.76 -16.16
C SER A 196 10.42 15.54 -16.07
N ARG A 197 11.19 16.34 -16.82
CA ARG A 197 12.66 16.35 -16.75
C ARG A 197 13.18 16.82 -15.38
N ALA A 198 12.47 17.75 -14.75
CA ALA A 198 12.83 18.24 -13.42
C ALA A 198 12.66 17.16 -12.35
N THR A 199 11.66 16.29 -12.51
CA THR A 199 11.40 15.18 -11.59
C THR A 199 12.35 14.02 -11.82
N PHE A 200 12.71 13.73 -13.08
CA PHE A 200 13.59 12.63 -13.45
C PHE A 200 14.83 13.13 -14.21
N PRO A 201 15.72 13.91 -13.56
CA PRO A 201 16.83 14.57 -14.23
C PRO A 201 17.85 13.59 -14.82
N ASP A 202 18.12 12.49 -14.13
CA ASP A 202 19.09 11.48 -14.60
C ASP A 202 18.59 10.78 -15.88
N LEU A 203 17.32 10.38 -15.90
CA LEU A 203 16.71 9.78 -17.09
C LEU A 203 16.58 10.80 -18.22
N ALA A 204 16.24 12.05 -17.93
CA ALA A 204 16.22 13.13 -18.91
C ALA A 204 17.59 13.37 -19.54
N ALA A 205 18.66 13.31 -18.74
CA ALA A 205 20.03 13.41 -19.24
C ALA A 205 20.36 12.25 -20.19
N MET A 206 19.98 11.01 -19.86
CA MET A 206 20.17 9.85 -20.74
C MET A 206 19.47 10.02 -22.10
N VAL A 207 18.22 10.50 -22.10
CA VAL A 207 17.45 10.76 -23.33
C VAL A 207 18.07 11.90 -24.14
N THR A 208 18.34 13.04 -23.51
CA THR A 208 18.86 14.22 -24.23
C THR A 208 20.28 14.04 -24.75
N THR A 209 21.08 13.19 -24.12
CA THR A 209 22.44 12.85 -24.58
C THR A 209 22.48 11.64 -25.52
N GLY A 210 21.33 11.04 -25.87
CA GLY A 210 21.25 9.92 -26.80
C GLY A 210 21.86 8.61 -26.29
N LYS A 211 21.91 8.41 -24.97
CA LYS A 211 22.42 7.17 -24.36
C LYS A 211 21.39 6.03 -24.30
N VAL A 212 20.16 6.32 -24.70
CA VAL A 212 19.06 5.36 -24.91
C VAL A 212 18.51 5.53 -26.32
N PRO A 213 17.71 4.61 -26.87
CA PRO A 213 17.12 4.77 -28.20
C PRO A 213 16.16 5.97 -28.22
N VAL A 214 16.44 6.98 -29.05
CA VAL A 214 15.63 8.20 -29.15
C VAL A 214 15.18 8.43 -30.59
N VAL A 215 13.91 8.76 -30.76
CA VAL A 215 13.31 9.21 -32.03
C VAL A 215 12.65 10.59 -31.84
N THR A 216 12.23 11.23 -32.93
CA THR A 216 11.48 12.49 -32.84
C THR A 216 10.08 12.24 -32.28
N GLU A 217 9.50 13.24 -31.61
CA GLU A 217 8.11 13.14 -31.10
C GLU A 217 7.11 12.90 -32.24
N ALA A 218 7.31 13.57 -33.38
CA ALA A 218 6.46 13.40 -34.56
C ALA A 218 6.52 11.96 -35.10
N ASP A 219 7.72 11.38 -35.17
CA ASP A 219 7.92 10.00 -35.62
C ASP A 219 7.26 8.98 -34.68
N TRP A 220 7.39 9.18 -33.37
CA TRP A 220 6.82 8.30 -32.34
C TRP A 220 5.29 8.29 -32.41
N LEU A 221 4.69 9.46 -32.63
CA LEU A 221 3.23 9.62 -32.75
C LEU A 221 2.70 9.02 -34.06
N ALA A 222 3.43 9.19 -35.16
CA ALA A 222 3.01 8.75 -36.49
C ALA A 222 3.18 7.24 -36.71
N ASP A 223 4.27 6.65 -36.20
CA ASP A 223 4.62 5.25 -36.44
C ASP A 223 4.62 4.44 -35.13
N PRO A 224 3.60 3.58 -34.91
CA PRO A 224 3.54 2.71 -33.74
C PRO A 224 4.76 1.79 -33.57
N LEU A 225 5.51 1.49 -34.64
CA LEU A 225 6.73 0.67 -34.55
C LEU A 225 7.89 1.41 -33.86
N LYS A 226 7.87 2.74 -33.83
CA LYS A 226 8.91 3.55 -33.17
C LYS A 226 8.67 3.74 -31.68
N ARG A 227 7.60 3.16 -31.13
CA ARG A 227 7.21 3.35 -29.72
C ARG A 227 8.05 2.59 -28.71
N GLY A 228 9.01 1.76 -29.17
CA GLY A 228 10.06 1.20 -28.31
C GLY A 228 11.19 2.18 -27.99
N SER A 229 11.14 3.41 -28.52
CA SER A 229 12.11 4.48 -28.28
C SER A 229 11.56 5.55 -27.34
N TYR A 230 12.47 6.28 -26.69
CA TYR A 230 12.18 7.52 -25.99
C TYR A 230 12.03 8.67 -27.01
N THR A 231 11.47 9.78 -26.55
CA THR A 231 11.55 11.06 -27.26
C THR A 231 12.00 12.16 -26.30
N VAL A 232 12.50 13.26 -26.86
CA VAL A 232 12.79 14.49 -26.10
C VAL A 232 11.52 15.23 -25.62
N GLY A 233 10.34 14.63 -25.75
CA GLY A 233 9.05 15.20 -25.34
C GLY A 233 8.74 16.50 -26.09
N ASP A 234 8.28 17.50 -25.34
CA ASP A 234 8.04 18.88 -25.82
C ASP A 234 9.32 19.67 -26.16
N GLY A 235 10.50 19.04 -26.09
CA GLY A 235 11.79 19.66 -26.34
C GLY A 235 12.38 20.45 -25.16
N SER A 236 11.61 20.68 -24.09
CA SER A 236 12.05 21.54 -22.97
C SER A 236 11.84 20.93 -21.59
N SER A 237 10.59 20.63 -21.22
CA SER A 237 10.19 20.31 -19.85
C SER A 237 9.90 18.83 -19.63
N THR A 238 9.68 18.08 -20.71
CA THR A 238 9.30 16.66 -20.64
C THR A 238 10.20 15.74 -21.46
N ILE A 239 10.11 14.45 -21.18
CA ILE A 239 10.55 13.36 -22.05
C ILE A 239 9.41 12.35 -22.19
N ARG A 240 9.36 11.61 -23.30
CA ARG A 240 8.43 10.49 -23.47
C ARG A 240 9.16 9.17 -23.26
N LEU A 241 8.55 8.27 -22.50
CA LEU A 241 9.02 6.91 -22.28
C LEU A 241 8.64 5.99 -23.46
N PRO A 242 9.36 4.88 -23.68
CA PRO A 242 8.88 3.79 -24.52
C PRO A 242 7.55 3.22 -24.01
N ASP A 243 6.76 2.65 -24.92
CA ASP A 243 5.53 1.91 -24.62
C ASP A 243 5.76 0.40 -24.71
N PHE A 244 6.51 -0.15 -23.77
CA PHE A 244 6.73 -1.61 -23.71
C PHE A 244 5.50 -2.35 -23.20
N ASN A 245 4.63 -1.70 -22.45
CA ASN A 245 3.41 -2.32 -21.91
C ASN A 245 2.22 -2.27 -22.86
N GLY A 246 2.35 -1.59 -24.00
CA GLY A 246 1.28 -1.43 -24.99
C GLY A 246 0.06 -0.69 -24.44
N GLN A 247 0.27 0.27 -23.54
CA GLN A 247 -0.80 1.00 -22.86
C GLN A 247 -1.17 2.31 -23.59
N SER A 248 -0.27 2.86 -24.40
CA SER A 248 -0.55 4.11 -25.12
C SER A 248 -1.65 3.93 -26.16
N SER A 249 -2.39 5.01 -26.45
CA SER A 249 -3.44 4.97 -27.48
C SER A 249 -2.86 4.63 -28.85
N GLY A 250 -3.40 3.59 -29.50
CA GLY A 250 -2.88 3.08 -30.78
C GLY A 250 -1.64 2.19 -30.66
N ALA A 251 -1.32 1.72 -29.45
CA ALA A 251 -0.32 0.67 -29.26
C ALA A 251 -0.67 -0.59 -30.06
N ILE A 252 0.36 -1.27 -30.55
CA ILE A 252 0.21 -2.47 -31.38
C ILE A 252 0.32 -3.77 -30.59
N GLY A 253 0.57 -3.71 -29.28
CA GLY A 253 0.69 -4.85 -28.38
C GLY A 253 1.67 -4.60 -27.23
N ALA A 254 1.63 -5.47 -26.22
CA ALA A 254 2.65 -5.48 -25.17
C ALA A 254 3.92 -6.18 -25.67
N VAL A 255 5.08 -5.62 -25.37
CA VAL A 255 6.35 -6.01 -25.99
C VAL A 255 6.99 -7.18 -25.25
N PHE A 256 7.54 -8.12 -26.03
CA PHE A 256 8.52 -9.10 -25.56
C PHE A 256 9.92 -8.64 -25.99
N GLN A 257 10.81 -8.40 -25.04
CA GLN A 257 12.17 -7.93 -25.34
C GLN A 257 13.07 -9.09 -25.77
N ARG A 258 13.88 -8.85 -26.80
CA ARG A 258 14.82 -9.80 -27.39
C ARG A 258 16.19 -9.17 -27.59
N GLY A 259 17.21 -9.99 -27.79
CA GLY A 259 18.53 -9.52 -28.22
C GLY A 259 18.51 -8.90 -29.63
N ASP A 260 19.50 -8.07 -29.92
CA ASP A 260 19.69 -7.30 -31.16
C ASP A 260 20.41 -8.07 -32.29
N GLY A 261 20.84 -9.30 -32.03
CA GLY A 261 21.56 -10.16 -32.97
C GLY A 261 20.71 -10.76 -34.10
N ALA A 262 21.13 -11.93 -34.61
CA ALA A 262 20.49 -12.58 -35.75
C ALA A 262 18.96 -12.71 -35.59
N LEU A 263 18.25 -12.52 -36.71
CA LEU A 263 16.78 -12.49 -36.80
C LEU A 263 16.11 -11.30 -36.07
N SER A 264 16.87 -10.31 -35.60
CA SER A 264 16.37 -8.99 -35.14
C SER A 264 16.40 -7.96 -36.27
N SER A 265 15.74 -6.81 -36.09
CA SER A 265 15.85 -5.67 -37.01
C SER A 265 17.23 -5.01 -36.96
N GLY A 266 17.97 -5.21 -35.86
CA GLY A 266 19.25 -4.53 -35.58
C GLY A 266 19.10 -3.03 -35.30
N VAL A 267 17.87 -2.50 -35.29
CA VAL A 267 17.59 -1.08 -35.03
C VAL A 267 17.05 -0.93 -33.62
N ASN A 268 17.82 -0.25 -32.78
CA ASN A 268 17.46 -0.05 -31.37
C ASN A 268 16.15 0.74 -31.22
N GLY A 269 15.24 0.23 -30.38
CA GLY A 269 13.94 0.83 -30.11
C GLY A 269 12.88 0.63 -31.20
N LEU A 270 13.22 0.03 -32.34
CA LEU A 270 12.24 -0.35 -33.36
C LEU A 270 11.53 -1.65 -32.97
N LEU A 271 10.21 -1.58 -32.79
CA LEU A 271 9.38 -2.74 -32.53
C LEU A 271 9.25 -3.59 -33.80
N GLN A 272 9.35 -4.91 -33.64
CA GLN A 272 9.05 -5.88 -34.67
C GLN A 272 7.71 -6.54 -34.34
N ARG A 273 6.81 -6.64 -35.33
CA ARG A 273 5.56 -7.39 -35.14
C ARG A 273 5.81 -8.88 -34.97
N ASP A 274 4.84 -9.55 -34.38
CA ASP A 274 4.83 -10.99 -34.27
C ASP A 274 4.96 -11.64 -35.66
N ALA A 275 5.72 -12.73 -35.69
CA ALA A 275 5.92 -13.52 -36.89
C ALA A 275 5.82 -15.00 -36.51
N LEU A 276 5.10 -15.77 -37.31
CA LEU A 276 5.13 -17.23 -37.24
C LEU A 276 6.14 -17.79 -38.25
N GLN A 277 6.69 -18.96 -37.94
CA GLN A 277 7.47 -19.71 -38.92
C GLN A 277 6.57 -20.18 -40.07
N ASN A 278 7.18 -20.44 -41.22
CA ASN A 278 6.45 -20.90 -42.40
C ASN A 278 5.67 -22.20 -42.10
N ILE A 279 4.38 -22.22 -42.44
CA ILE A 279 3.53 -23.42 -42.35
C ILE A 279 3.36 -23.98 -43.75
N THR A 280 3.82 -25.21 -43.95
CA THR A 280 3.72 -25.90 -45.23
C THR A 280 2.69 -27.01 -45.17
N GLY A 281 2.03 -27.26 -46.29
CA GLY A 281 1.19 -28.44 -46.52
C GLY A 281 1.26 -28.85 -47.98
N ARG A 282 0.83 -30.07 -48.30
CA ARG A 282 0.77 -30.56 -49.68
C ARG A 282 -0.64 -31.08 -49.99
N VAL A 283 -1.06 -30.85 -51.22
CA VAL A 283 -2.25 -31.44 -51.83
C VAL A 283 -1.76 -32.34 -52.95
N LEU A 284 -2.15 -33.61 -52.91
CA LEU A 284 -1.99 -34.53 -54.03
C LEU A 284 -3.31 -34.64 -54.78
N TYR A 285 -3.29 -34.40 -56.10
CA TYR A 285 -4.46 -34.53 -56.96
C TYR A 285 -4.14 -35.43 -58.17
N SER A 286 -5.09 -36.30 -58.53
CA SER A 286 -5.01 -37.19 -59.69
C SER A 286 -6.31 -37.08 -60.50
N VAL A 287 -6.20 -37.16 -61.84
CA VAL A 287 -7.30 -36.92 -62.81
C VAL A 287 -8.00 -38.20 -63.28
N MET A 288 -7.73 -39.34 -62.64
CA MET A 288 -8.35 -40.62 -63.01
C MET A 288 -9.75 -40.77 -62.39
N PRO A 289 -10.71 -41.43 -63.07
CA PRO A 289 -12.00 -41.78 -62.46
C PRO A 289 -11.80 -42.57 -61.15
N GLY A 290 -12.31 -42.06 -60.03
CA GLY A 290 -12.12 -42.64 -58.70
C GLY A 290 -10.83 -42.22 -57.96
N ALA A 291 -10.04 -41.29 -58.51
CA ALA A 291 -8.86 -40.76 -57.84
C ALA A 291 -9.21 -40.07 -56.52
N MET A 292 -8.47 -40.38 -55.45
CA MET A 292 -8.60 -39.73 -54.14
C MET A 292 -7.60 -38.57 -54.03
N ALA A 293 -8.04 -37.45 -53.47
CA ALA A 293 -7.17 -36.34 -53.12
C ALA A 293 -6.95 -36.33 -51.61
N ALA A 294 -5.70 -36.24 -51.17
CA ALA A 294 -5.32 -36.19 -49.75
C ALA A 294 -4.57 -34.88 -49.43
N GLY A 295 -4.93 -34.26 -48.31
CA GLY A 295 -4.26 -33.09 -47.76
C GLY A 295 -3.41 -33.49 -46.54
N GLU A 296 -2.22 -32.91 -46.41
CA GLU A 296 -1.32 -33.08 -45.28
C GLU A 296 -1.10 -31.74 -44.55
N GLY A 297 -0.95 -31.81 -43.22
CA GLY A 297 -0.66 -30.64 -42.38
C GLY A 297 -1.86 -29.69 -42.25
N ALA A 298 -1.60 -28.39 -42.46
CA ALA A 298 -2.62 -27.35 -42.40
C ALA A 298 -3.62 -27.37 -43.57
N LEU A 299 -3.38 -28.20 -44.60
CA LEU A 299 -4.27 -28.32 -45.74
C LEU A 299 -5.23 -29.50 -45.55
N GLN A 300 -6.53 -29.24 -45.69
CA GLN A 300 -7.57 -30.26 -45.71
C GLN A 300 -8.30 -30.23 -47.05
N ILE A 301 -8.65 -31.42 -47.52
CA ILE A 301 -9.47 -31.63 -48.72
C ILE A 301 -10.80 -32.21 -48.28
N SER A 302 -11.90 -31.64 -48.76
CA SER A 302 -13.24 -32.20 -48.63
C SER A 302 -13.82 -32.51 -50.01
N HIS A 303 -14.41 -33.70 -50.14
CA HIS A 303 -14.97 -34.20 -51.39
C HIS A 303 -16.44 -33.79 -51.51
N GLY A 304 -16.76 -32.95 -52.51
CA GLY A 304 -18.09 -32.40 -52.75
C GLY A 304 -19.01 -33.27 -53.59
N GLY A 305 -18.57 -34.47 -53.98
CA GLY A 305 -19.29 -35.42 -54.82
C GLY A 305 -18.80 -35.48 -56.27
N VAL A 306 -19.37 -36.39 -57.06
CA VAL A 306 -19.06 -36.60 -58.47
C VAL A 306 -20.23 -36.06 -59.32
N GLY A 307 -19.94 -35.17 -60.26
CA GLY A 307 -20.95 -34.58 -61.16
C GLY A 307 -20.59 -34.79 -62.64
N VAL A 308 -21.58 -34.68 -63.52
CA VAL A 308 -21.39 -34.72 -64.98
C VAL A 308 -21.28 -33.28 -65.49
N TYR A 309 -20.17 -32.95 -66.14
CA TYR A 309 -20.00 -31.66 -66.83
C TYR A 309 -20.58 -31.73 -68.25
N GLY A 310 -20.85 -30.57 -68.87
CA GLY A 310 -21.36 -30.52 -70.24
C GLY A 310 -20.46 -31.31 -71.20
N SER A 311 -21.07 -32.17 -72.03
CA SER A 311 -20.45 -33.19 -72.93
C SER A 311 -20.27 -34.62 -72.39
N GLY A 312 -20.90 -35.00 -71.27
CA GLY A 312 -20.94 -36.41 -70.83
C GLY A 312 -19.69 -36.90 -70.09
N ALA A 313 -18.77 -35.98 -69.75
CA ALA A 313 -17.63 -36.28 -68.89
C ALA A 313 -18.05 -36.22 -67.41
N SER A 314 -17.64 -37.22 -66.61
CA SER A 314 -17.83 -37.22 -65.15
C SER A 314 -16.56 -36.75 -64.46
N GLY A 315 -16.68 -35.91 -63.43
CA GLY A 315 -15.54 -35.54 -62.59
C GLY A 315 -15.92 -35.20 -61.16
N SER A 316 -14.92 -35.30 -60.28
CA SER A 316 -15.07 -35.06 -58.85
C SER A 316 -14.93 -33.57 -58.51
N SER A 317 -15.77 -33.07 -57.60
CA SER A 317 -15.60 -31.75 -56.99
C SER A 317 -14.77 -31.87 -55.70
N TYR A 318 -13.74 -31.04 -55.57
CA TYR A 318 -12.90 -30.96 -54.37
C TYR A 318 -12.90 -29.53 -53.84
N SER A 319 -13.00 -29.40 -52.51
CA SER A 319 -12.77 -28.14 -51.81
C SER A 319 -11.49 -28.23 -50.99
N PHE A 320 -10.69 -27.16 -51.05
CA PHE A 320 -9.44 -27.02 -50.31
C PHE A 320 -9.64 -26.00 -49.21
N SER A 321 -9.16 -26.33 -48.01
CA SER A 321 -9.14 -25.40 -46.89
C SER A 321 -7.75 -25.39 -46.26
N PHE A 322 -7.32 -24.20 -45.87
CA PHE A 322 -6.14 -24.02 -45.04
C PHE A 322 -6.60 -23.65 -43.64
N ASP A 323 -6.17 -24.41 -42.66
CA ASP A 323 -6.42 -24.15 -41.26
C ASP A 323 -5.16 -24.42 -40.44
N ALA A 324 -4.52 -23.34 -39.99
CA ALA A 324 -3.32 -23.41 -39.17
C ALA A 324 -3.57 -24.08 -37.81
N SER A 325 -4.81 -24.09 -37.30
CA SER A 325 -5.15 -24.71 -36.01
C SER A 325 -4.91 -26.23 -35.98
N ARG A 326 -4.79 -26.84 -37.17
CA ARG A 326 -4.52 -28.28 -37.34
C ARG A 326 -3.09 -28.68 -36.99
N VAL A 327 -2.14 -27.73 -37.03
CA VAL A 327 -0.70 -27.99 -36.79
C VAL A 327 -0.08 -27.06 -35.76
N ALA A 328 -0.79 -26.01 -35.35
CA ALA A 328 -0.35 -25.06 -34.34
C ALA A 328 -1.54 -24.59 -33.50
N ARG A 329 -1.29 -24.18 -32.25
CA ARG A 329 -2.30 -23.44 -31.47
C ARG A 329 -2.47 -22.04 -32.08
N THR A 330 -3.71 -21.62 -32.29
CA THR A 330 -4.02 -20.33 -32.90
C THR A 330 -4.75 -19.41 -31.92
N ALA A 331 -4.56 -18.11 -32.10
CA ALA A 331 -5.24 -17.03 -31.39
C ALA A 331 -5.26 -15.78 -32.30
N GLY A 332 -5.83 -14.67 -31.83
CA GLY A 332 -5.78 -13.40 -32.56
C GLY A 332 -4.38 -12.77 -32.68
N GLU A 333 -3.39 -13.28 -31.94
CA GLU A 333 -2.00 -12.83 -31.90
C GLU A 333 -1.08 -14.05 -31.78
N THR A 334 0.04 -14.08 -32.51
CA THR A 334 1.05 -15.12 -32.35
C THR A 334 1.95 -14.79 -31.16
N ARG A 335 1.89 -15.57 -30.09
CA ARG A 335 2.68 -15.32 -28.87
C ARG A 335 3.10 -16.61 -28.15
N PRO A 336 4.24 -16.60 -27.45
CA PRO A 336 4.60 -17.69 -26.55
C PRO A 336 3.65 -17.74 -25.35
N LEU A 337 3.70 -18.83 -24.59
CA LEU A 337 3.07 -18.90 -23.27
C LEU A 337 3.66 -17.77 -22.40
N SER A 338 2.81 -16.99 -21.75
CA SER A 338 3.21 -15.77 -21.04
C SER A 338 2.39 -15.53 -19.78
N VAL A 339 2.94 -14.71 -18.89
CA VAL A 339 2.29 -14.16 -17.68
C VAL A 339 2.28 -12.64 -17.80
N SER A 340 1.19 -12.00 -17.36
CA SER A 340 1.06 -10.54 -17.40
C SER A 340 1.71 -9.88 -16.18
N GLY A 341 2.46 -8.81 -16.43
CA GLY A 341 3.07 -7.92 -15.44
C GLY A 341 3.36 -6.58 -16.09
N VAL A 342 4.31 -5.82 -15.55
CA VAL A 342 4.63 -4.47 -16.01
C VAL A 342 6.11 -4.34 -16.30
N TRP A 343 6.44 -3.89 -17.51
CA TRP A 343 7.75 -3.35 -17.82
C TRP A 343 7.93 -1.99 -17.15
N THR A 344 9.03 -1.86 -16.44
CA THR A 344 9.41 -0.69 -15.68
C THR A 344 10.80 -0.22 -16.11
N ILE A 345 11.06 1.07 -15.96
CA ILE A 345 12.33 1.71 -16.28
C ILE A 345 12.88 2.34 -15.00
N GLN A 346 14.13 2.06 -14.68
CA GLN A 346 14.85 2.74 -13.60
C GLN A 346 15.04 4.22 -13.95
N ALA A 347 14.37 5.10 -13.22
CA ALA A 347 14.32 6.53 -13.54
C ALA A 347 15.32 7.39 -12.75
N PHE A 348 15.78 6.87 -11.60
CA PHE A 348 16.73 7.55 -10.72
C PHE A 348 18.02 6.75 -10.58
N GLY A 349 19.15 7.43 -10.69
CA GLY A 349 20.47 6.84 -10.46
C GLY A 349 20.96 7.08 -9.05
N THR A 350 20.58 8.23 -8.46
CA THR A 350 20.90 8.56 -7.08
C THR A 350 19.76 9.22 -6.31
N VAL A 351 19.56 8.86 -5.04
CA VAL A 351 18.56 9.48 -4.13
C VAL A 351 19.28 10.21 -3.00
N THR A 352 19.07 11.52 -2.88
CA THR A 352 19.93 12.43 -2.08
C THR A 352 19.60 12.51 -0.57
N ASN A 353 18.59 11.79 -0.06
CA ASN A 353 18.22 11.77 1.37
C ASN A 353 17.03 10.84 1.69
N PRO A 354 16.79 10.49 2.97
CA PRO A 354 15.48 10.02 3.47
C PRO A 354 14.26 10.81 2.99
N GLY A 355 14.26 12.15 3.10
CA GLY A 355 13.17 12.97 2.55
C GLY A 355 13.10 12.99 1.01
N ALA A 356 14.20 12.60 0.34
CA ALA A 356 14.23 12.44 -1.12
C ALA A 356 13.84 11.02 -1.57
N ALA A 357 13.92 10.01 -0.70
CA ALA A 357 13.39 8.67 -0.96
C ALA A 357 11.86 8.69 -0.98
N ASP A 358 11.25 9.41 -0.04
CA ASP A 358 9.80 9.71 -0.09
C ASP A 358 9.45 10.51 -1.34
N ALA A 359 10.30 11.45 -1.76
CA ALA A 359 10.11 12.19 -3.01
C ALA A 359 10.28 11.31 -4.27
N ALA A 360 11.19 10.32 -4.25
CA ALA A 360 11.38 9.36 -5.32
C ALA A 360 10.18 8.41 -5.42
N GLN A 361 9.66 7.93 -4.28
CA GLN A 361 8.42 7.17 -4.25
C GLN A 361 7.24 8.01 -4.74
N LEU A 362 7.10 9.25 -4.26
CA LEU A 362 6.05 10.17 -4.71
C LEU A 362 6.16 10.47 -6.21
N ALA A 363 7.38 10.61 -6.74
CA ALA A 363 7.62 10.77 -8.16
C ALA A 363 7.23 9.52 -8.96
N THR A 364 7.56 8.32 -8.46
CA THR A 364 7.13 7.04 -9.03
C THR A 364 5.60 6.94 -9.04
N ASP A 365 4.94 7.23 -7.92
CA ASP A 365 3.48 7.19 -7.79
C ASP A 365 2.83 8.23 -8.72
N TYR A 366 3.38 9.43 -8.80
CA TYR A 366 2.95 10.47 -9.73
C TYR A 366 3.09 10.04 -11.19
N ALA A 367 4.20 9.41 -11.57
CA ALA A 367 4.40 8.90 -12.93
C ALA A 367 3.44 7.76 -13.26
N ALA A 368 3.16 6.85 -12.32
CA ALA A 368 2.17 5.80 -12.48
C ALA A 368 0.75 6.37 -12.62
N LEU A 369 0.40 7.37 -11.80
CA LEU A 369 -0.88 8.08 -11.89
C LEU A 369 -1.02 8.84 -13.21
N ASN A 370 0.03 9.53 -13.65
CA ASN A 370 0.06 10.25 -14.91
C ASN A 370 -0.10 9.29 -16.10
N ALA A 371 0.58 8.14 -16.08
CA ALA A 371 0.37 7.09 -17.09
C ALA A 371 -1.09 6.60 -17.13
N ALA A 372 -1.68 6.33 -15.95
CA ALA A 372 -3.09 5.95 -15.84
C ALA A 372 -4.05 7.05 -16.33
N LEU A 373 -3.73 8.32 -16.08
CA LEU A 373 -4.56 9.45 -16.54
C LEU A 373 -4.48 9.61 -18.07
N GLN A 374 -3.30 9.51 -18.66
CA GLN A 374 -3.10 9.63 -20.11
C GLN A 374 -3.81 8.52 -20.90
N THR A 375 -3.95 7.32 -20.31
CA THR A 375 -4.74 6.23 -20.92
C THR A 375 -6.25 6.39 -20.72
N GLN A 376 -6.70 7.14 -19.71
CA GLN A 376 -8.13 7.39 -19.47
C GLN A 376 -8.70 8.51 -20.33
N LEU A 377 -7.89 9.49 -20.75
CA LEU A 377 -8.32 10.65 -21.55
C LEU A 377 -8.07 10.46 -23.06
N ALA A 378 -8.54 9.35 -23.63
CA ALA A 378 -8.35 9.08 -25.05
C ALA A 378 -9.30 9.92 -25.94
N PHE A 379 -8.75 10.54 -26.99
CA PHE A 379 -9.45 11.34 -27.98
C PHE A 379 -9.19 10.81 -29.39
N THR A 380 -10.20 10.82 -30.25
CA THR A 380 -10.05 10.52 -31.67
C THR A 380 -11.13 11.21 -32.50
N ILE A 381 -10.91 11.27 -33.81
CA ILE A 381 -11.85 11.83 -34.77
C ILE A 381 -12.30 10.72 -35.71
N ILE A 382 -13.62 10.59 -35.90
CA ILE A 382 -14.21 9.65 -36.85
C ILE A 382 -15.00 10.41 -37.93
N TYR A 383 -15.08 9.80 -39.11
CA TYR A 383 -15.64 10.45 -40.31
C TYR A 383 -16.90 9.70 -40.78
N PRO A 384 -18.09 10.34 -40.77
CA PRO A 384 -19.32 9.75 -41.28
C PRO A 384 -19.28 9.45 -42.79
N ASN A 385 -20.26 8.65 -43.25
CA ASN A 385 -20.48 8.33 -44.66
C ASN A 385 -19.26 7.69 -45.38
N GLY A 386 -18.45 6.93 -44.64
CA GLY A 386 -17.24 6.28 -45.18
C GLY A 386 -16.10 7.25 -45.50
N GLY A 387 -16.15 8.49 -45.01
CA GLY A 387 -15.08 9.46 -45.17
C GLY A 387 -13.81 9.09 -44.41
N THR A 388 -12.72 9.79 -44.73
CA THR A 388 -11.43 9.68 -44.02
C THR A 388 -10.90 11.07 -43.71
N GLU A 389 -9.81 11.16 -42.95
CA GLU A 389 -9.13 12.43 -42.68
C GLU A 389 -8.62 13.09 -43.96
N ALA A 390 -8.06 12.30 -44.89
CA ALA A 390 -7.57 12.78 -46.17
C ALA A 390 -8.71 13.17 -47.14
N ALA A 391 -9.86 12.49 -47.04
CA ALA A 391 -11.02 12.74 -47.88
C ALA A 391 -12.33 12.66 -47.06
N PRO A 392 -12.69 13.74 -46.33
CA PRO A 392 -13.92 13.75 -45.55
C PRO A 392 -15.14 13.65 -46.48
N ALA A 393 -16.04 12.72 -46.19
CA ALA A 393 -17.26 12.55 -46.98
C ALA A 393 -18.34 13.54 -46.54
N SER A 394 -19.19 13.95 -47.48
CA SER A 394 -20.32 14.80 -47.17
C SER A 394 -21.49 14.01 -46.58
N VAL A 395 -22.19 14.60 -45.63
CA VAL A 395 -23.44 14.09 -45.06
C VAL A 395 -24.64 14.79 -45.70
N ALA A 396 -25.72 14.03 -45.91
CA ALA A 396 -26.97 14.51 -46.48
C ALA A 396 -28.00 14.79 -45.36
N VAL A 397 -28.97 15.68 -45.64
CA VAL A 397 -30.13 15.91 -44.76
C VAL A 397 -30.94 14.64 -44.51
N ASN A 398 -31.68 14.61 -43.41
CA ASN A 398 -32.59 13.53 -43.02
C ASN A 398 -31.96 12.11 -43.02
N THR A 399 -30.67 12.01 -42.77
CA THR A 399 -29.91 10.75 -42.90
C THR A 399 -29.37 10.29 -41.56
N ARG A 400 -29.29 8.98 -41.36
CA ARG A 400 -28.67 8.33 -40.20
C ARG A 400 -27.41 7.61 -40.66
N TYR A 401 -26.28 7.91 -40.02
CA TYR A 401 -25.03 7.19 -40.17
C TYR A 401 -24.71 6.46 -38.88
N VAL A 402 -24.18 5.24 -39.00
CA VAL A 402 -23.79 4.39 -37.89
C VAL A 402 -22.29 4.18 -37.99
N LEU A 403 -21.56 4.57 -36.96
CA LEU A 403 -20.11 4.42 -36.89
C LEU A 403 -19.76 3.51 -35.72
N ALA A 404 -18.68 2.75 -35.86
CA ALA A 404 -18.13 1.99 -34.75
C ALA A 404 -17.64 2.95 -33.64
N ASN A 405 -17.82 2.56 -32.39
CA ASN A 405 -17.19 3.26 -31.28
C ASN A 405 -15.68 3.01 -31.34
N PRO A 406 -14.85 4.06 -31.47
CA PRO A 406 -13.40 3.90 -31.51
C PRO A 406 -12.81 3.44 -30.16
N PHE A 407 -13.60 3.46 -29.09
CA PHE A 407 -13.23 2.96 -27.76
C PHE A 407 -14.19 1.85 -27.31
N PRO A 408 -14.03 0.61 -27.81
CA PRO A 408 -14.95 -0.51 -27.53
C PRO A 408 -15.26 -0.67 -26.04
N GLY A 409 -16.54 -0.80 -25.70
CA GLY A 409 -17.01 -1.01 -24.32
C GLY A 409 -16.95 0.22 -23.40
N SER A 410 -16.43 1.36 -23.87
CA SER A 410 -16.32 2.59 -23.07
C SER A 410 -17.48 3.55 -23.35
N PHE A 411 -17.89 4.33 -22.35
CA PHE A 411 -18.75 5.49 -22.58
C PHE A 411 -17.98 6.59 -23.31
N VAL A 412 -18.63 7.30 -24.23
CA VAL A 412 -17.99 8.38 -24.99
C VAL A 412 -18.84 9.65 -25.06
N ILE A 413 -18.17 10.80 -25.11
CA ILE A 413 -18.75 12.08 -25.52
C ILE A 413 -18.46 12.26 -27.00
N CYS A 414 -19.47 12.69 -27.76
CA CYS A 414 -19.36 12.95 -29.19
C CYS A 414 -19.72 14.39 -29.50
N GLU A 415 -18.92 15.06 -30.34
CA GLU A 415 -19.24 16.37 -30.90
C GLU A 415 -19.18 16.29 -32.44
N ALA A 416 -20.30 16.56 -33.10
CA ALA A 416 -20.34 16.62 -34.55
C ALA A 416 -19.89 18.00 -35.05
N GLN A 417 -19.01 18.00 -36.04
CA GLN A 417 -18.53 19.20 -36.72
C GLN A 417 -18.78 19.12 -38.22
N LEU A 418 -18.91 20.29 -38.84
CA LEU A 418 -19.09 20.46 -40.29
C LEU A 418 -17.97 21.36 -40.83
N LYS A 419 -17.62 21.17 -42.10
CA LYS A 419 -16.58 21.95 -42.77
C LYS A 419 -17.17 23.14 -43.53
N PHE A 420 -16.58 24.31 -43.31
CA PHE A 420 -16.87 25.60 -43.93
C PHE A 420 -15.64 26.10 -44.70
N SER A 421 -15.77 27.25 -45.38
CA SER A 421 -14.67 27.91 -46.09
C SER A 421 -13.51 28.33 -45.16
N ASP A 422 -13.82 28.62 -43.91
CA ASP A 422 -12.92 29.13 -42.87
C ASP A 422 -12.47 28.05 -41.86
N GLY A 423 -13.12 26.88 -41.82
CA GLY A 423 -12.65 25.77 -41.00
C GLY A 423 -13.72 24.75 -40.59
N TRP A 424 -13.43 24.00 -39.53
CA TRP A 424 -14.37 23.04 -38.93
C TRP A 424 -15.02 23.65 -37.70
N SER A 425 -16.34 23.52 -37.57
CA SER A 425 -17.05 24.02 -36.39
C SER A 425 -18.23 23.15 -35.99
N SER A 426 -18.65 23.29 -34.72
CA SER A 426 -19.75 22.54 -34.13
C SER A 426 -21.08 22.95 -34.77
N THR A 427 -21.91 21.95 -35.01
CA THR A 427 -23.14 22.11 -35.80
C THR A 427 -24.38 22.54 -35.00
N GLY A 428 -24.41 22.23 -33.71
CA GLY A 428 -25.60 22.41 -32.85
C GLY A 428 -26.78 21.51 -33.25
N TRP A 429 -27.94 21.73 -32.63
CA TRP A 429 -29.22 21.10 -33.00
C TRP A 429 -30.37 22.06 -32.75
N PHE A 430 -31.16 22.35 -33.78
CA PHE A 430 -32.28 23.30 -33.72
C PHE A 430 -33.58 22.65 -34.16
N THR A 431 -34.68 22.98 -33.48
CA THR A 431 -36.01 22.46 -33.77
C THR A 431 -37.02 23.59 -33.92
N GLN A 432 -37.81 23.52 -34.98
CA GLN A 432 -39.02 24.33 -35.17
C GLN A 432 -40.22 23.38 -35.30
N PRO A 433 -41.48 23.86 -35.22
CA PRO A 433 -42.64 23.00 -35.41
C PRO A 433 -42.53 22.22 -36.73
N SER A 434 -42.44 20.89 -36.65
CA SER A 434 -42.25 19.94 -37.77
C SER A 434 -40.90 19.95 -38.51
N GLU A 435 -39.89 20.70 -38.04
CA GLU A 435 -38.60 20.83 -38.72
C GLU A 435 -37.41 20.70 -37.77
N SER A 436 -36.31 20.11 -38.25
CA SER A 436 -35.04 20.03 -37.52
C SER A 436 -33.85 20.36 -38.40
N TYR A 437 -32.87 21.01 -37.79
CA TYR A 437 -31.66 21.51 -38.43
C TYR A 437 -30.42 21.16 -37.60
N GLY A 438 -29.32 20.79 -38.28
CA GLY A 438 -28.04 20.48 -37.66
C GLY A 438 -27.65 19.01 -37.76
N THR A 439 -26.54 18.64 -37.13
CA THR A 439 -26.05 17.25 -37.09
C THR A 439 -25.74 16.84 -35.66
N ARG A 440 -26.34 15.78 -35.12
CA ARG A 440 -26.02 15.30 -33.78
C ARG A 440 -25.26 13.99 -33.87
N ALA A 441 -24.20 13.86 -33.07
CA ALA A 441 -23.53 12.60 -32.81
C ALA A 441 -23.81 12.18 -31.36
N SER A 442 -24.16 10.92 -31.15
CA SER A 442 -24.35 10.35 -29.82
C SER A 442 -24.11 8.84 -29.82
N GLN A 443 -23.56 8.33 -28.72
CA GLN A 443 -23.41 6.90 -28.51
C GLN A 443 -24.77 6.22 -28.27
N LEU A 444 -24.98 5.02 -28.81
CA LEU A 444 -26.11 4.15 -28.53
C LEU A 444 -25.64 2.89 -27.77
N ASP A 445 -26.20 2.65 -26.57
CA ASP A 445 -25.99 1.46 -25.73
C ASP A 445 -24.54 0.99 -25.57
N ARG A 446 -23.61 1.89 -25.21
CA ARG A 446 -22.14 1.66 -25.12
C ARG A 446 -21.47 1.13 -26.41
N GLY A 447 -22.25 0.91 -27.47
CA GLY A 447 -21.81 0.45 -28.76
C GLY A 447 -21.65 1.62 -29.73
N ASN A 448 -22.25 1.50 -30.90
CA ASN A 448 -22.03 2.39 -32.04
C ASN A 448 -22.34 3.86 -31.74
N ILE A 449 -21.65 4.74 -32.46
CA ILE A 449 -21.93 6.16 -32.51
C ILE A 449 -22.91 6.43 -33.65
N ILE A 450 -24.02 7.07 -33.34
CA ILE A 450 -25.06 7.44 -34.30
C ILE A 450 -24.89 8.91 -34.64
N VAL A 451 -24.76 9.19 -35.94
CA VAL A 451 -24.79 10.56 -36.48
C VAL A 451 -26.11 10.76 -37.20
N ARG A 452 -26.90 11.72 -36.74
CA ARG A 452 -28.22 12.04 -37.29
C ARG A 452 -28.23 13.48 -37.78
N THR A 453 -28.67 13.69 -39.02
CA THR A 453 -28.84 15.02 -39.61
C THR A 453 -30.29 15.46 -39.52
N GLY A 454 -30.50 16.77 -39.44
CA GLY A 454 -31.82 17.42 -39.39
C GLY A 454 -32.66 17.09 -40.63
N VAL A 455 -33.98 17.07 -40.45
CA VAL A 455 -34.94 16.70 -41.51
C VAL A 455 -34.96 17.73 -42.65
N ARG A 456 -34.83 19.03 -42.32
CA ARG A 456 -34.93 20.12 -43.28
C ARG A 456 -33.58 20.66 -43.73
N GLY A 457 -32.56 20.54 -42.90
CA GLY A 457 -31.26 21.14 -43.20
C GLY A 457 -30.16 20.77 -42.23
N ILE A 458 -28.95 21.15 -42.61
CA ILE A 458 -27.75 21.04 -41.79
C ILE A 458 -27.15 22.43 -41.73
N THR A 459 -26.76 22.90 -40.55
CA THR A 459 -26.22 24.24 -40.30
C THR A 459 -25.15 24.14 -39.23
N ALA A 460 -24.27 25.12 -39.09
CA ALA A 460 -23.42 25.20 -37.91
C ALA A 460 -23.80 26.31 -36.93
N SER A 461 -23.33 26.13 -35.70
CA SER A 461 -23.61 26.99 -34.57
C SER A 461 -22.69 28.22 -34.40
N PRO A 462 -21.47 28.34 -34.99
CA PRO A 462 -20.59 29.47 -34.65
C PRO A 462 -21.13 30.80 -35.17
N ASP A 463 -21.85 30.79 -36.31
CA ASP A 463 -22.41 31.99 -36.95
C ASP A 463 -23.90 32.18 -36.66
N GLY A 464 -24.53 31.19 -36.02
CA GLY A 464 -25.97 31.17 -35.74
C GLY A 464 -26.27 31.54 -34.30
N ALA A 465 -26.88 32.71 -34.08
CA ALA A 465 -27.36 33.17 -32.76
C ALA A 465 -28.60 32.37 -32.24
N GLY A 466 -28.62 31.05 -32.43
CA GLY A 466 -29.72 30.18 -31.98
C GLY A 466 -30.86 29.97 -32.99
N GLN A 467 -30.75 30.42 -34.24
CA GLN A 467 -31.74 30.20 -35.31
C GLN A 467 -31.11 29.70 -36.61
N ALA A 468 -31.85 28.85 -37.34
CA ALA A 468 -31.51 28.44 -38.69
C ALA A 468 -32.01 29.49 -39.69
N THR A 469 -31.10 30.14 -40.42
CA THR A 469 -31.43 31.09 -41.49
C THR A 469 -31.18 30.42 -42.84
N ALA A 470 -31.99 30.72 -43.87
CA ALA A 470 -31.89 30.04 -45.17
C ALA A 470 -30.48 30.11 -45.82
N GLY A 471 -29.70 31.16 -45.51
CA GLY A 471 -28.32 31.33 -45.99
C GLY A 471 -27.26 30.46 -45.30
N THR A 472 -27.61 29.75 -44.21
CA THR A 472 -26.67 28.88 -43.45
C THR A 472 -26.95 27.39 -43.63
N LEU A 473 -27.89 27.03 -44.51
CA LEU A 473 -28.25 25.65 -44.82
C LEU A 473 -27.23 25.04 -45.79
N LEU A 474 -26.54 24.00 -45.35
CA LEU A 474 -25.47 23.33 -46.10
C LEU A 474 -25.81 21.86 -46.29
N SER A 475 -26.20 21.46 -47.49
CA SER A 475 -26.39 20.03 -47.80
C SER A 475 -26.13 19.75 -49.28
N PRO A 476 -25.30 18.75 -49.62
CA PRO A 476 -24.49 17.92 -48.73
C PRO A 476 -23.21 18.65 -48.26
N VAL A 477 -22.78 18.43 -47.01
CA VAL A 477 -21.59 19.11 -46.42
C VAL A 477 -20.67 18.12 -45.72
N GLN A 478 -19.35 18.33 -45.80
CA GLN A 478 -18.36 17.47 -45.14
C GLN A 478 -18.53 17.51 -43.61
N SER A 479 -18.48 16.34 -42.97
CA SER A 479 -18.66 16.20 -41.52
C SER A 479 -17.55 15.34 -40.89
N ARG A 480 -17.26 15.62 -39.62
CA ARG A 480 -16.43 14.79 -38.73
C ARG A 480 -17.05 14.74 -37.34
N VAL A 481 -16.68 13.76 -36.53
CA VAL A 481 -17.10 13.65 -35.14
C VAL A 481 -15.88 13.53 -34.25
N LEU A 482 -15.77 14.44 -33.29
CA LEU A 482 -14.80 14.39 -32.21
C LEU A 482 -15.34 13.45 -31.13
N VAL A 483 -14.52 12.52 -30.67
CA VAL A 483 -14.92 11.49 -29.70
C VAL A 483 -13.93 11.49 -28.53
N TRP A 484 -14.45 11.71 -27.33
CA TRP A 484 -13.68 11.59 -26.09
C TRP A 484 -14.15 10.38 -25.29
N LYS A 485 -13.22 9.55 -24.84
CA LYS A 485 -13.48 8.48 -23.90
C LYS A 485 -13.83 9.08 -22.53
N CYS A 486 -14.91 8.61 -21.93
CA CYS A 486 -15.30 8.95 -20.57
C CYS A 486 -14.80 7.90 -19.58
N LYS A 487 -14.50 8.32 -18.36
CA LYS A 487 -14.27 7.40 -17.24
C LYS A 487 -15.62 6.78 -16.85
N GLY A 488 -15.77 5.48 -17.07
CA GLY A 488 -16.95 4.69 -16.74
C GLY A 488 -16.69 3.78 -15.55
#